data_AF-A0A535PU95-F1
#
_entry.id   AF-A0A535PU95-F1
#
_cell.length_a   1.000
_cell.length_b   1.000
_cell.length_c   1.000
_cell.angle_alpha   90.00
_cell.angle_beta   90.00
_cell.angle_gamma   90.00
#
_symmetry.space_group_name_H-M   'P 1'
#
loop_
_entity.id
_entity.type
_entity.pdbx_description
1 polymer ?
#
loop_
_entity_poly.entity_id
_entity_poly.type
_entity_poly.pdbx_seq_one_letter_code
_entity_poly.pdbx_strand_id
1 'polypeptide(L)' 'RRVIQLRFGLGDGHQRALDEVARRLGTSRETVRQLERHALDKLRRTGRAESLRSYAANS' A
#
# COMPACT_ATOMS: atom_id res chain seq x y z
N ARG A 1 2.96 -7.07 4.33
CA ARG A 1 2.92 -5.71 4.93
C ARG A 1 3.86 -4.70 4.24
N ARG A 2 5.00 -5.14 3.68
CA ARG A 2 6.01 -4.27 3.03
C ARG A 2 5.51 -3.47 1.81
N VAL A 3 4.65 -4.05 0.96
CA VAL A 3 4.08 -3.36 -0.23
C VAL A 3 3.32 -2.09 0.14
N ILE A 4 2.42 -2.17 1.12
CA ILE A 4 1.63 -1.01 1.56
C ILE A 4 2.51 0.05 2.21
N GLN A 5 3.52 -0.35 2.99
CA GLN A 5 4.47 0.59 3.58
C GLN A 5 5.27 1.34 2.51
N LEU A 6 5.76 0.66 1.47
CA LEU A 6 6.50 1.29 0.38
C LEU A 6 5.59 2.12 -0.54
N ARG A 7 4.36 1.65 -0.81
CA ARG A 7 3.38 2.35 -1.66
C ARG A 7 2.96 3.68 -1.05
N PHE A 8 2.69 3.68 0.25
CA PHE A 8 2.13 4.83 0.96
C PHE A 8 3.17 5.58 1.82
N GLY A 9 4.46 5.23 1.73
CA GLY A 9 5.52 5.91 2.48
C GLY A 9 5.42 5.75 4.00
N LEU A 10 4.78 4.68 4.50
CA LEU A 10 4.45 4.52 5.92
C LEU A 10 5.64 4.18 6.83
N GLY A 11 6.86 4.22 6.30
CA GLY A 11 8.08 4.00 7.06
C GLY A 11 9.17 5.04 6.79
N ASP A 12 9.12 5.72 5.64
CA ASP A 12 10.12 6.67 5.19
C ASP A 12 9.53 7.98 4.64
N GLY A 13 8.20 8.15 4.70
CA GLY A 13 7.48 9.32 4.17
C GLY A 13 7.38 9.37 2.64
N HIS A 14 7.99 8.44 1.92
CA HIS A 14 8.08 8.49 0.46
C HIS A 14 7.15 7.48 -0.19
N GLN A 15 6.08 7.99 -0.80
CA GLN A 15 5.19 7.17 -1.63
C GLN A 15 5.92 6.70 -2.89
N ARG A 16 5.66 5.47 -3.29
CA ARG A 16 6.29 4.85 -4.47
C ARG A 16 5.25 4.33 -5.45
N ALA A 17 5.60 4.39 -6.73
CA ALA A 17 4.79 3.78 -7.78
C ALA A 17 4.79 2.25 -7.66
N LEU A 18 3.72 1.61 -8.14
CA LEU A 18 3.62 0.13 -8.18
C LEU A 18 4.84 -0.52 -8.85
N ASP A 19 5.37 0.13 -9.90
CA ASP A 19 6.53 -0.35 -10.65
C ASP A 19 7.82 -0.29 -9.83
N GLU A 20 8.05 0.81 -9.10
CA GLU A 20 9.22 0.95 -8.23
C GLU A 20 9.17 -0.06 -7.06
N VAL A 21 7.99 -0.27 -6.48
CA VAL A 21 7.79 -1.27 -5.43
C VAL A 21 8.01 -2.68 -5.97
N ALA A 22 7.53 -2.97 -7.19
CA ALA A 22 7.73 -4.26 -7.86
C ALA A 22 9.22 -4.54 -8.08
N ARG A 23 9.97 -3.57 -8.62
CA ARG A 23 11.42 -3.66 -8.81
C ARG A 23 12.18 -3.86 -7.50
N ARG A 24 11.86 -3.10 -6.45
CA ARG A 24 12.51 -3.24 -5.14
C ARG A 24 12.26 -4.57 -4.44
N LEU A 25 11.09 -5.17 -4.69
CA LEU A 25 10.70 -6.44 -4.07
C LEU A 25 11.01 -7.65 -4.96
N GLY A 26 11.61 -7.45 -6.13
CA GLY A 26 11.91 -8.53 -7.08
C GLY A 26 10.64 -9.26 -7.56
N THR A 27 9.52 -8.55 -7.66
CA THR A 27 8.20 -9.13 -8.00
C THR A 27 7.58 -8.43 -9.19
N SER A 28 6.49 -8.97 -9.73
CA SER A 28 5.72 -8.32 -10.79
C SER A 28 4.85 -7.18 -10.27
N ARG A 29 4.58 -6.19 -11.15
CA ARG A 29 3.64 -5.09 -10.89
C ARG A 29 2.23 -5.58 -10.55
N GLU A 30 1.81 -6.68 -11.17
CA GLU A 30 0.51 -7.29 -10.91
C GLU A 30 0.43 -7.85 -9.49
N THR A 31 1.48 -8.51 -9.00
CA THR A 31 1.55 -8.99 -7.61
C THR A 31 1.41 -7.84 -6.62
N VAL A 32 2.06 -6.70 -6.87
CA VAL A 32 1.93 -5.50 -6.03
C VAL A 32 0.50 -4.97 -6.05
N ARG A 33 -0.15 -4.93 -7.22
CA ARG A 33 -1.55 -4.52 -7.37
C ARG A 33 -2.52 -5.46 -6.63
N GLN A 34 -2.31 -6.77 -6.70
CA GLN A 34 -3.14 -7.74 -5.99
C GLN A 34 -3.01 -7.59 -4.47
N LEU A 35 -1.79 -7.40 -3.97
CA LEU A 35 -1.54 -7.15 -2.54
C LEU A 35 -2.16 -5.85 -2.07
N GLU A 36 -2.12 -4.79 -2.87
CA GLU A 36 -2.81 -3.53 -2.59
C GLU A 36 -4.33 -3.74 -2.50
N ARG A 37 -4.92 -4.41 -3.50
CA ARG A 37 -6.36 -4.71 -3.51
C ARG A 37 -6.77 -5.56 -2.31
N HIS A 38 -6.00 -6.59 -1.96
CA HIS A 38 -6.30 -7.45 -0.81
C HIS A 38 -6.21 -6.68 0.52
N ALA A 39 -5.21 -5.81 0.67
CA ALA A 39 -5.10 -4.95 1.85
C ALA A 39 -6.27 -3.97 1.95
N LEU A 40 -6.66 -3.33 0.85
CA LEU A 40 -7.81 -2.43 0.78
C LEU A 40 -9.12 -3.17 1.11
N ASP A 41 -9.32 -4.37 0.56
CA ASP A 41 -10.52 -5.18 0.82
C ASP A 41 -10.60 -5.58 2.30
N LYS A 42 -9.47 -6.00 2.90
CA LYS A 42 -9.38 -6.31 4.33
C LYS A 42 -9.65 -5.09 5.21
N LEU A 43 -9.18 -3.91 4.82
CA LEU A 43 -9.44 -2.66 5.54
C LEU A 43 -10.90 -2.23 5.45
N ARG A 44 -11.53 -2.36 4.27
CA ARG A 44 -12.97 -2.09 4.09
C ARG A 44 -13.84 -3.00 4.94
N ARG A 45 -13.54 -4.29 5.00
CA ARG A 45 -14.30 -5.28 5.80
C ARG A 45 -14.15 -5.10 7.31
N THR A 46 -13.03 -4.55 7.77
CA THR A 46 -12.74 -4.41 9.22
C THR A 46 -13.28 -3.11 9.83
N GLY A 47 -14.13 -2.35 9.12
CA GLY A 47 -14.75 -1.12 9.64
C GLY A 47 -13.79 0.06 9.84
N ARG A 48 -12.48 -0.12 9.57
CA ARG A 48 -11.43 0.91 9.66
C ARG A 48 -11.38 1.81 8.42
N ALA A 49 -12.50 2.01 7.74
CA ALA A 49 -12.59 2.87 6.57
C ALA A 49 -12.16 4.32 6.89
N GLU A 50 -12.33 4.77 8.13
CA GLU A 50 -11.80 6.06 8.60
C GLU A 50 -10.27 6.11 8.61
N SER A 51 -9.60 4.99 8.91
CA SER A 51 -8.14 4.92 8.88
C SER A 51 -7.58 5.06 7.46
N LEU A 52 -8.35 4.82 6.39
CA LEU A 52 -7.89 5.07 5.01
C LEU A 52 -7.58 6.55 4.78
N ARG A 53 -8.39 7.45 5.35
CA ARG A 53 -8.10 8.90 5.31
C ARG A 53 -6.84 9.20 6.11
N SER A 54 -6.64 8.61 7.28
CA SER A 54 -5.41 8.82 8.06
C SER A 54 -4.15 8.22 7.39
N TYR A 55 -4.29 7.10 6.68
CA TYR A 55 -3.19 6.47 5.93
C TYR A 55 -2.85 7.22 4.62
N ALA A 56 -3.81 7.95 4.04
CA ALA A 56 -3.62 8.75 2.82
C ALA A 56 -3.38 10.25 3.08
N ALA A 57 -3.81 10.77 4.24
CA ALA A 57 -3.78 12.19 4.59
C ALA A 57 -2.71 12.55 5.63
N ASN A 58 -1.87 11.60 6.04
CA ASN A 58 -0.64 11.94 6.76
C ASN A 58 0.45 12.29 5.74
N SER A 59 0.24 13.44 5.10
CA SER A 59 1.20 14.19 4.30
C SER A 59 2.25 14.85 5.19
#